data_AF-A0A9E0H0W8-F1
#
_entry.id   AF-A0A9E0H0W8-F1
#
_cell.length_a   1.000
_cell.length_b   1.000
_cell.length_c   1.000
_cell.angle_alpha   90.00
_cell.angle_beta   90.00
_cell.angle_gamma   90.00
#
_symmetry.space_group_name_H-M   'P 1'
#
loop_
_entity.id
_entity.type
_entity.pdbx_description
1 polymer ?
#
loop_
_entity_poly.entity_id
_entity_poly.type
_entity_poly.pdbx_seq_one_letter_code
_entity_poly.pdbx_strand_id
1 'polypeptide(L)'
;MKVQTKWFGEIEVSEDKIITFDKGIIGFEDWKKYTLVYDAEKEENISIIWLQAIDEPTLALPVMKPEFVYETYDPVVEDELL
;
A
#
# COMPACT_ATOMS: atom_id res chain seq x y z
N MET A 1 10.08 11.61 5.39
CA MET A 1 11.25 10.91 4.83
C MET A 1 11.15 10.83 3.31
N LYS A 2 12.27 10.78 2.60
CA LYS A 2 12.31 10.62 1.14
C LYS A 2 12.24 9.14 0.78
N VAL A 3 11.33 8.76 -0.11
CA VAL A 3 11.14 7.38 -0.57
C VAL A 3 11.22 7.34 -2.08
N GLN A 4 12.04 6.44 -2.62
CA GLN A 4 12.08 6.19 -4.06
C GLN A 4 10.98 5.21 -4.42
N THR A 5 10.05 5.65 -5.27
CA THR A 5 8.91 4.85 -5.71
C THR A 5 9.12 4.33 -7.12
N LYS A 6 8.49 3.21 -7.45
CA LYS A 6 8.58 2.59 -8.78
C LYS A 6 8.05 3.48 -9.90
N TRP A 7 6.95 4.19 -9.64
CA TRP A 7 6.16 4.85 -10.69
C TRP A 7 6.15 6.39 -10.59
N PHE A 8 6.46 6.95 -9.42
CA PHE A 8 6.32 8.39 -9.15
C PHE A 8 7.66 9.07 -8.82
N GLY A 9 8.78 8.35 -8.96
CA GLY A 9 10.10 8.86 -8.60
C GLY A 9 10.26 9.02 -7.09
N GLU A 10 11.07 10.00 -6.67
CA GLU A 10 11.27 10.32 -5.25
C GLU A 10 10.11 11.18 -4.73
N ILE A 11 9.48 10.72 -3.65
CA ILE A 11 8.41 11.45 -2.96
C ILE A 11 8.76 11.66 -1.49
N GLU A 12 8.13 12.65 -0.86
CA GLU A 12 8.22 12.87 0.58
C GLU A 12 7.03 12.21 1.29
N VAL A 13 7.32 11.29 2.20
CA VAL A 13 6.34 10.51 2.96
C VAL A 13 6.49 10.82 4.44
N SER A 14 5.41 11.22 5.09
CA SER A 14 5.39 11.43 6.54
C SER A 14 5.41 10.10 7.28
N GLU A 15 6.04 10.04 8.46
CA GLU A 15 6.18 8.78 9.22
C GLU A 15 4.84 8.16 9.63
N ASP A 16 3.81 8.99 9.85
CA ASP A 16 2.43 8.56 10.13
C ASP A 16 1.75 7.84 8.95
N LYS A 17 2.31 7.94 7.75
CA LYS A 17 1.83 7.26 6.54
C LYS A 17 2.58 5.96 6.23
N ILE A 18 3.43 5.52 7.15
CA ILE A 18 4.19 4.26 7.03
C ILE A 18 3.38 3.14 7.68
N ILE A 19 3.06 2.14 6.88
CA ILE A 19 2.42 0.90 7.32
C ILE A 19 3.52 -0.11 7.60
N THR A 20 3.53 -0.67 8.80
CA THR A 20 4.51 -1.71 9.19
C THR A 20 3.82 -3.06 9.30
N PHE A 21 4.29 -4.02 8.50
CA PHE A 21 3.92 -5.42 8.59
C PHE A 21 5.03 -6.15 9.36
N ASP A 22 4.81 -6.48 10.63
CA ASP A 22 5.86 -7.05 11.50
C ASP A 22 6.45 -8.36 10.97
N LYS A 23 5.62 -9.15 10.28
CA LYS A 23 5.99 -10.41 9.62
C LYS A 23 6.25 -10.24 8.11
N GLY A 24 6.15 -9.03 7.59
CA GLY A 24 6.11 -8.75 6.16
C GLY A 24 4.81 -9.26 5.52
N ILE A 25 4.81 -9.30 4.20
CA ILE A 25 3.71 -9.87 3.39
C ILE A 25 4.16 -11.25 2.90
N ILE A 26 3.23 -12.20 2.77
CA ILE A 26 3.52 -13.55 2.23
C ILE A 26 4.22 -13.42 0.87
N GLY A 27 5.41 -14.02 0.73
CA GLY A 27 6.27 -13.92 -0.45
C GLY A 27 7.16 -12.67 -0.51
N PHE A 28 7.06 -11.78 0.47
CA PHE A 28 7.84 -10.55 0.62
C PHE A 28 8.20 -10.32 2.11
N GLU A 29 8.54 -11.37 2.85
CA GLU A 29 8.72 -11.35 4.31
C GLU A 29 9.88 -10.44 4.77
N ASP A 30 10.88 -10.24 3.91
CA ASP A 30 12.04 -9.39 4.15
C ASP A 30 11.68 -7.89 4.15
N TRP A 31 10.58 -7.51 3.50
CA TRP A 31 10.13 -6.14 3.37
C TRP A 31 8.95 -5.87 4.29
N LYS A 32 9.14 -4.95 5.23
CA LYS A 32 8.17 -4.73 6.33
C LYS A 32 7.50 -3.38 6.31
N LYS A 33 8.11 -2.39 5.68
CA LYS A 33 7.62 -1.01 5.69
C LYS A 33 7.10 -0.63 4.32
N TYR A 34 5.86 -0.17 4.28
CA TYR A 34 5.18 0.22 3.06
C TYR A 34 4.48 1.56 3.22
N THR A 35 4.12 2.17 2.10
CA THR A 35 3.24 3.34 2.07
C THR A 35 2.31 3.25 0.86
N LEU A 36 1.15 3.91 0.94
CA LEU A 36 0.18 3.96 -0.14
C LEU A 36 0.45 5.19 -1.01
N VAL A 37 0.70 4.96 -2.30
CA VAL A 37 0.97 5.99 -3.29
C VAL A 37 -0.08 5.93 -4.39
N TYR A 38 -0.72 7.05 -4.68
CA TYR A 38 -1.69 7.15 -5.75
C TYR A 38 -1.63 8.54 -6.38
N ASP A 39 -2.15 8.63 -7.59
CA ASP A 39 -2.25 9.88 -8.34
C ASP A 39 -3.44 10.70 -7.82
N ALA A 40 -3.15 11.77 -7.08
CA ALA A 40 -4.17 12.63 -6.50
C ALA A 40 -4.92 13.47 -7.54
N GLU A 41 -4.41 13.62 -8.78
CA GLU A 41 -5.12 14.38 -9.82
C GLU A 41 -6.28 13.58 -10.45
N LYS A 42 -6.35 12.27 -10.19
CA LYS A 42 -7.40 11.37 -10.67
C LYS A 42 -8.49 11.12 -9.62
N GLU A 43 -8.86 12.16 -8.87
CA GLU A 43 -9.75 12.09 -7.69
C GLU A 43 -11.07 11.34 -7.93
N GLU A 44 -11.63 11.38 -9.15
CA GLU A 44 -12.93 10.76 -9.42
C GLU A 44 -12.89 9.24 -9.66
N ASN A 45 -11.71 8.63 -9.84
CA ASN A 45 -11.57 7.20 -10.12
C ASN A 45 -10.20 6.65 -9.70
N ILE A 46 -9.84 6.75 -8.41
CA ILE A 46 -8.66 6.06 -7.87
C ILE A 46 -8.98 4.56 -7.81
N SER A 47 -8.88 3.89 -8.97
CA SER A 47 -9.13 2.45 -9.12
C SER A 47 -7.94 1.62 -8.67
N ILE A 48 -6.72 2.16 -8.75
CA ILE A 48 -5.49 1.48 -8.36
C ILE A 48 -4.64 2.42 -7.50
N ILE A 49 -4.24 1.91 -6.35
CA ILE A 49 -3.29 2.50 -5.41
C ILE A 49 -2.07 1.57 -5.39
N TRP A 50 -0.88 2.13 -5.19
CA TRP A 50 0.36 1.35 -5.09
C TRP A 50 0.78 1.24 -3.63
N LEU A 51 0.82 0.02 -3.12
CA LEU A 51 1.47 -0.31 -1.86
C LEU A 51 2.98 -0.45 -2.12
N GLN A 52 3.70 0.66 -1.94
CA GLN A 52 5.12 0.80 -2.24
C GLN A 52 5.96 0.40 -1.02
N ALA A 53 6.90 -0.53 -1.20
CA ALA A 53 7.89 -0.83 -0.16
C ALA A 53 8.86 0.36 0.00
N ILE A 54 9.18 0.71 1.24
CA ILE A 54 10.07 1.85 1.53
C ILE A 54 11.53 1.50 1.24
N ASP A 55 11.92 0.27 1.55
CA ASP A 55 13.31 -0.20 1.45
C ASP A 55 13.63 -0.88 0.11
N GLU A 56 12.63 -1.11 -0.75
CA GLU A 56 12.78 -1.73 -2.07
C GLU A 56 12.00 -0.97 -3.16
N PRO A 57 12.65 -0.05 -3.89
CA PRO A 57 12.00 0.81 -4.87
C PRO A 57 11.29 0.07 -6.00
N THR A 58 11.73 -1.15 -6.33
CA THR A 58 11.15 -1.94 -7.43
C THR A 58 9.90 -2.74 -7.01
N LEU A 59 9.64 -2.82 -5.71
CA LEU A 59 8.50 -3.51 -5.11
C LEU A 59 7.34 -2.55 -4.83
N ALA A 60 6.37 -2.56 -5.72
CA ALA A 60 5.11 -1.84 -5.56
C ALA A 60 3.96 -2.77 -5.94
N LEU A 61 3.08 -3.08 -4.98
CA LEU A 61 1.94 -3.95 -5.19
C LEU A 61 0.71 -3.12 -5.55
N PRO A 62 0.02 -3.39 -6.68
CA PRO A 62 -1.22 -2.71 -6.99
C PRO A 62 -2.32 -3.21 -6.04
N VAL A 63 -2.97 -2.29 -5.35
CA VAL A 63 -4.09 -2.54 -4.43
C VAL A 63 -5.26 -1.63 -4.80
N MET A 64 -6.46 -2.01 -4.40
CA MET A 64 -7.66 -1.23 -4.65
C MET A 64 -8.69 -1.46 -3.54
N LYS A 65 -9.68 -0.58 -3.49
CA LYS A 65 -10.86 -0.81 -2.65
C LYS A 65 -11.65 -2.00 -3.21
N PRO A 66 -11.92 -3.04 -2.40
CA PRO A 66 -12.59 -4.25 -2.88
C PRO A 66 -14.03 -4.02 -3.33
N GLU A 67 -14.70 -2.99 -2.82
CA GLU A 67 -16.09 -2.63 -3.14
C GLU A 67 -16.27 -2.27 -4.63
N PHE A 68 -15.21 -1.87 -5.32
CA PHE A 68 -15.23 -1.64 -6.76
C PHE A 68 -15.37 -2.93 -7.59
N VAL A 69 -15.01 -4.08 -7.02
CA VAL A 69 -15.08 -5.38 -7.68
C VAL A 69 -16.26 -6.19 -7.13
N TYR A 70 -16.46 -6.12 -5.83
CA TYR A 70 -17.52 -6.83 -5.13
C TYR A 70 -18.16 -5.91 -4.09
N GLU A 71 -19.30 -5.32 -4.44
CA GLU A 71 -19.98 -4.26 -3.66
C GLU A 71 -20.25 -4.65 -2.20
N THR A 72 -20.48 -5.94 -1.94
CA THR A 72 -20.79 -6.48 -0.61
C THR A 72 -19.61 -7.24 0.00
N TYR A 73 -18.37 -6.84 -0.31
CA TYR A 73 -17.18 -7.45 0.27
C TYR A 73 -17.11 -7.19 1.79
N ASP A 74 -17.25 -8.25 2.57
CA ASP A 74 -17.27 -8.20 4.03
C ASP A 74 -16.43 -9.38 4.60
N PRO A 75 -15.12 -9.21 4.73
CA PRO A 75 -14.26 -10.26 5.25
C PRO A 75 -14.44 -10.41 6.77
N VAL A 76 -14.57 -11.65 7.24
CA VAL A 76 -14.52 -11.93 8.67
C VAL A 76 -13.07 -11.84 9.13
N VAL A 77 -12.79 -10.93 10.05
CA VAL A 77 -11.48 -10.77 10.68
C VAL A 77 -11.57 -11.31 12.11
N GLU A 78 -10.64 -12.18 12.48
CA GLU A 78 -10.54 -12.68 13.85
C GLU A 78 -10.03 -11.59 14.79
N ASP A 79 -10.66 -11.45 15.97
CA ASP A 79 -10.31 -10.41 16.94
C ASP A 79 -8.84 -10.48 17.42
N GLU A 80 -8.22 -11.67 17.36
CA GLU A 80 -6.81 -11.88 17.73
C GLU A 80 -5.83 -11.23 16.73
N LEU A 81 -6.31 -10.80 15.57
CA LEU A 81 -5.52 -10.18 14.50
C LEU A 81 -5.70 -8.65 14.41
N LEU A 82 -6.54 -8.05 15.28
CA LEU A 82 -6.78 -6.60 15.40
C LEU A 82 -5.92 -5.96 16.49
#